data_AF-A0A6A3L345-F1
#
_entry.id   AF-A0A6A3L345-F1
#
_cell.length_a   1.000
_cell.length_b   1.000
_cell.length_c   1.000
_cell.angle_alpha   90.00
_cell.angle_beta   90.00
_cell.angle_gamma   90.00
#
_symmetry.space_group_name_H-M   'P 1'
#
loop_
_entity.id
_entity.type
_entity.pdbx_description
1 polymer ?
#
loop_
_entity_poly.entity_id
_entity_poly.type
_entity_poly.pdbx_seq_one_letter_code
_entity_poly.pdbx_strand_id
1 'polypeptide(L)'
;MAGKSREPREAAKLPKKSVKAAPKTVVRAAAAPDLHPNDGNVIRAAAAPDPHPNNENMIRATATPDPHPIDENGTSGPAKLTPYEHMKKLLAAKDDRTDTVVMNTVEGLKARLQEQDESGSGVVSGVIRMILIWVSDHTYKQWNLVRLHLVDANAPESLGDQLKVFRDPYEESHMDIDSLLLTATLWNVESGSELVPPPGCIVDIKEYSNLRLYGKTQCQLTARLSQMSWIGQKL
;
A
#
# COMPACT_ATOMS: atom_id res chain seq x y z
N MET A 1 18.15 18.25 -81.37
CA MET A 1 18.43 18.54 -79.95
C MET A 1 17.15 18.39 -79.17
N ALA A 2 17.27 17.88 -77.94
CA ALA A 2 16.23 17.33 -77.07
C ALA A 2 15.11 18.30 -76.65
N GLY A 3 13.96 17.76 -76.20
CA GLY A 3 13.02 18.48 -75.34
C GLY A 3 11.58 17.94 -75.34
N LYS A 4 11.29 17.01 -74.42
CA LYS A 4 9.96 16.42 -74.12
C LYS A 4 9.14 17.31 -73.15
N SER A 5 7.82 17.05 -73.10
CA SER A 5 6.86 17.31 -71.98
C SER A 5 6.37 18.76 -71.79
N ARG A 6 5.13 19.05 -71.36
CA ARG A 6 3.95 18.27 -70.90
C ARG A 6 2.78 19.28 -70.83
N GLU A 7 1.56 18.86 -71.14
CA GLU A 7 0.32 19.60 -70.81
C GLU A 7 0.14 19.78 -69.29
N PRO A 8 -0.46 20.89 -68.82
CA PRO A 8 -0.95 21.01 -67.45
C PRO A 8 -2.43 20.60 -67.38
N ARG A 9 -2.72 19.44 -66.78
CA ARG A 9 -4.08 19.06 -66.35
C ARG A 9 -4.32 19.41 -64.89
N GLU A 10 -5.28 20.31 -64.70
CA GLU A 10 -6.35 20.34 -63.70
C GLU A 10 -6.03 20.17 -62.20
N ALA A 11 -6.37 21.21 -61.44
CA ALA A 11 -6.35 21.27 -60.00
C ALA A 11 -7.47 20.42 -59.38
N ALA A 12 -7.11 19.29 -58.77
CA ALA A 12 -8.00 18.58 -57.85
C ALA A 12 -7.94 19.23 -56.45
N LYS A 13 -9.04 19.86 -56.06
CA LYS A 13 -9.29 20.34 -54.68
C LYS A 13 -9.36 19.14 -53.72
N LEU A 14 -8.48 19.12 -52.72
CA LEU A 14 -8.58 18.26 -51.55
C LEU A 14 -9.74 18.73 -50.64
N PRO A 15 -10.69 17.87 -50.25
CA PRO A 15 -11.66 18.21 -49.23
C PRO A 15 -11.01 18.19 -47.84
N LYS A 16 -11.16 19.30 -47.11
CA LYS A 16 -10.81 19.42 -45.69
C LYS A 16 -11.72 18.46 -44.89
N LYS A 17 -11.16 17.36 -44.39
CA LYS A 17 -11.85 16.49 -43.43
C LYS A 17 -11.82 17.18 -42.06
N SER A 18 -12.97 17.68 -41.63
CA SER A 18 -13.20 18.15 -40.28
C SER A 18 -12.91 17.03 -39.28
N VAL A 19 -11.98 17.26 -38.35
CA VAL A 19 -11.76 16.40 -37.19
C VAL A 19 -12.96 16.56 -36.27
N LYS A 20 -13.85 15.56 -36.28
CA LYS A 20 -14.94 15.46 -35.31
C LYS A 20 -14.33 14.88 -34.03
N ALA A 21 -14.32 15.68 -32.96
CA ALA A 21 -13.91 15.24 -31.63
C ALA A 21 -14.66 13.95 -31.24
N ALA A 22 -13.92 12.94 -30.79
CA ALA A 22 -14.49 11.71 -30.26
C ALA A 22 -15.29 12.03 -28.98
N PRO A 23 -16.45 11.39 -28.76
CA PRO A 23 -17.21 11.59 -27.53
C PRO A 23 -16.41 11.04 -26.35
N LYS A 24 -16.38 11.81 -25.26
CA LYS A 24 -15.88 11.33 -23.96
C LYS A 24 -16.79 10.18 -23.51
N THR A 25 -16.32 8.96 -23.63
CA THR A 25 -17.01 7.79 -23.10
C THR A 25 -16.94 7.86 -21.57
N VAL A 26 -18.09 8.12 -20.96
CA VAL A 26 -18.28 7.99 -19.51
C VAL A 26 -18.38 6.50 -19.22
N VAL A 27 -17.32 5.94 -18.62
CA VAL A 27 -17.30 4.55 -18.17
C VAL A 27 -18.17 4.45 -16.92
N ARG A 28 -19.25 3.67 -17.00
CA ARG A 28 -20.09 3.31 -15.86
C ARG A 28 -19.49 2.05 -15.22
N ALA A 29 -18.88 2.20 -14.04
CA ALA A 29 -18.32 1.09 -13.28
C ALA A 29 -19.42 0.07 -12.91
N ALA A 30 -19.15 -1.21 -13.15
CA ALA A 30 -19.92 -2.32 -12.60
C ALA A 30 -19.69 -2.37 -11.07
N ALA A 31 -20.76 -2.64 -10.33
CA ALA A 31 -20.83 -2.52 -8.88
C ALA A 31 -19.77 -3.38 -8.16
N ALA A 32 -18.96 -2.73 -7.33
CA ALA A 32 -18.15 -3.40 -6.32
C ALA A 32 -19.06 -3.99 -5.22
N PRO A 33 -18.74 -5.18 -4.68
CA PRO A 33 -19.46 -5.70 -3.52
C PRO A 33 -19.22 -4.82 -2.29
N ASP A 34 -20.27 -4.71 -1.50
CA ASP A 34 -20.40 -3.88 -0.32
C ASP A 34 -19.31 -4.20 0.72
N LEU A 35 -18.46 -3.22 1.02
CA LEU A 35 -17.57 -3.27 2.20
C LEU A 35 -18.27 -2.49 3.31
N HIS A 36 -19.06 -3.21 4.09
CA HIS A 36 -19.63 -2.71 5.34
C HIS A 36 -18.48 -2.36 6.30
N PRO A 37 -18.43 -1.15 6.89
CA PRO A 37 -17.49 -0.86 7.96
C PRO A 37 -17.86 -1.72 9.17
N ASN A 38 -16.89 -2.46 9.72
CA ASN A 38 -17.10 -3.24 10.92
C ASN A 38 -17.20 -2.30 12.14
N ASP A 39 -18.39 -1.77 12.40
CA ASP A 39 -18.73 -1.08 13.65
C ASP A 39 -18.94 -2.14 14.75
N GLY A 40 -17.81 -2.62 15.29
CA GLY A 40 -17.77 -3.66 16.30
C GLY A 40 -16.73 -3.38 17.39
N ASN A 41 -16.67 -2.14 17.89
CA ASN A 41 -15.96 -1.88 19.15
C ASN A 41 -16.74 -0.87 20.02
N VAL A 42 -17.93 -1.28 20.48
CA VAL A 42 -18.61 -0.61 21.58
C VAL A 42 -18.03 -1.19 22.88
N ILE A 43 -16.92 -0.62 23.35
CA ILE A 43 -16.55 -0.77 24.75
C ILE A 43 -17.56 0.06 25.55
N ARG A 44 -18.47 -0.65 26.21
CA ARG A 44 -19.40 -0.14 27.21
C ARG A 44 -18.58 0.56 28.32
N ALA A 45 -18.56 1.88 28.32
CA ALA A 45 -18.03 2.66 29.44
C ALA A 45 -18.94 2.44 30.66
N ALA A 46 -18.45 1.65 31.62
CA ALA A 46 -19.06 1.53 32.94
C ALA A 46 -18.91 2.86 33.68
N ALA A 47 -19.97 3.21 34.42
CA ALA A 47 -20.12 4.43 35.19
C ALA A 47 -18.91 4.71 36.11
N ALA A 48 -18.52 5.99 36.17
CA ALA A 48 -17.56 6.50 37.13
C ALA A 48 -18.04 6.24 38.57
N PRO A 49 -17.18 5.73 39.47
CA PRO A 49 -17.35 6.00 40.88
C PRO A 49 -16.68 7.33 41.21
N ASP A 50 -17.51 8.27 41.64
CA ASP A 50 -17.07 9.47 42.36
C ASP A 50 -16.62 9.03 43.77
N PRO A 51 -15.53 9.58 44.32
CA PRO A 51 -15.46 9.71 45.75
C PRO A 51 -15.05 11.14 46.14
N HIS A 52 -16.06 11.92 46.52
CA HIS A 52 -15.91 12.93 47.56
C HIS A 52 -15.41 12.27 48.86
N PRO A 53 -14.36 12.79 49.53
CA PRO A 53 -14.04 12.35 50.88
C PRO A 53 -14.98 13.07 51.86
N ASN A 54 -15.97 12.33 52.38
CA ASN A 54 -16.76 12.77 53.52
C ASN A 54 -15.95 12.52 54.81
N ASN A 55 -15.95 13.54 55.65
CA ASN A 55 -15.26 13.69 56.90
C ASN A 55 -16.15 13.21 58.06
N GLU A 56 -15.97 12.00 58.57
CA GLU A 56 -16.57 11.66 59.87
C GLU A 56 -15.58 10.99 60.82
N ASN A 57 -15.58 11.61 62.00
CA ASN A 57 -14.64 11.56 63.09
C ASN A 57 -15.25 10.70 64.19
N MET A 58 -14.65 9.56 64.55
CA MET A 58 -14.74 8.95 65.87
C MET A 58 -13.85 7.70 65.91
N ILE A 59 -12.72 7.73 66.64
CA ILE A 59 -12.44 6.86 67.81
C ILE A 59 -11.45 7.59 68.74
N ARG A 60 -11.82 7.68 70.02
CA ARG A 60 -11.01 8.18 71.14
C ARG A 60 -10.45 6.98 71.93
N ALA A 61 -9.14 6.97 72.20
CA ALA A 61 -8.52 6.79 73.54
C ALA A 61 -7.15 6.06 73.53
N THR A 62 -6.10 6.81 73.93
CA THR A 62 -5.00 6.47 74.86
C THR A 62 -4.04 5.29 74.57
N ALA A 63 -2.76 5.57 74.27
CA ALA A 63 -1.63 5.57 75.23
C ALA A 63 -0.23 5.48 74.55
N THR A 64 0.68 6.36 75.01
CA THR A 64 2.17 6.33 75.03
C THR A 64 3.02 6.38 73.73
N PRO A 65 4.01 7.30 73.65
CA PRO A 65 5.06 7.31 72.63
C PRO A 65 6.34 6.62 73.13
N ASP A 66 7.01 5.84 72.28
CA ASP A 66 8.44 5.55 72.45
C ASP A 66 9.12 5.34 71.06
N PRO A 67 10.39 5.75 70.86
CA PRO A 67 10.99 5.98 69.56
C PRO A 67 11.88 4.83 69.04
N HIS A 68 11.77 4.56 67.72
CA HIS A 68 12.81 4.07 66.79
C HIS A 68 13.43 2.65 67.03
N PRO A 69 13.85 1.90 65.97
CA PRO A 69 14.74 2.36 64.89
C PRO A 69 14.29 2.03 63.45
N ILE A 70 15.02 2.65 62.53
CA ILE A 70 14.94 2.55 61.07
C ILE A 70 15.50 1.20 60.65
N ASP A 71 14.70 0.40 59.94
CA ASP A 71 15.18 -0.74 59.16
C ASP A 71 15.17 -0.35 57.69
N GLU A 72 16.37 -0.13 57.14
CA GLU A 72 16.62 -0.04 55.72
C GLU A 72 16.39 -1.42 55.09
N ASN A 73 15.32 -1.59 54.33
CA ASN A 73 15.21 -2.71 53.42
C ASN A 73 14.83 -2.25 52.02
N GLY A 74 15.85 -2.20 51.17
CA GLY A 74 15.72 -2.02 49.74
C GLY A 74 14.84 -3.12 49.16
N THR A 75 13.69 -2.74 48.64
CA THR A 75 13.01 -3.50 47.59
C THR A 75 12.48 -2.48 46.60
N SER A 76 13.39 -1.98 45.76
CA SER A 76 13.02 -1.30 44.53
C SER A 76 12.21 -2.30 43.71
N GLY A 77 10.89 -2.12 43.66
CA GLY A 77 10.08 -2.76 42.63
C GLY A 77 10.68 -2.47 41.25
N PRO A 78 10.40 -3.29 40.22
CA PRO A 78 10.95 -3.06 38.89
C PRO A 78 10.54 -1.65 38.47
N ALA A 79 11.53 -0.75 38.35
CA ALA A 79 11.31 0.60 37.91
C ALA A 79 10.58 0.50 36.56
N LYS A 80 9.31 0.93 36.54
CA LYS A 80 8.54 1.02 35.31
C LYS A 80 9.34 1.92 34.38
N LEU A 81 9.84 1.34 33.29
CA LEU A 81 10.60 2.08 32.28
C LEU A 81 9.86 3.37 31.96
N THR A 82 10.60 4.48 31.91
CA THR A 82 10.01 5.71 31.42
C THR A 82 9.57 5.52 29.97
N PRO A 83 8.56 6.26 29.47
CA PRO A 83 8.16 6.21 28.07
C PRO A 83 9.35 6.42 27.10
N TYR A 84 10.34 7.22 27.49
CA TYR A 84 11.58 7.44 26.73
C TYR A 84 12.43 6.17 26.62
N GLU A 85 12.67 5.47 27.73
CA GLU A 85 13.47 4.24 27.73
C GLU A 85 12.73 3.09 27.04
N HIS A 86 11.41 3.05 27.17
CA HIS A 86 10.58 2.11 26.43
C HIS A 86 10.69 2.35 24.92
N MET A 87 10.62 3.61 24.48
CA MET A 87 10.79 3.99 23.08
C MET A 87 12.21 3.67 22.57
N LYS A 88 13.25 3.97 23.36
CA LYS A 88 14.65 3.67 23.00
C LYS A 88 14.87 2.16 22.80
N LYS A 89 14.25 1.31 23.63
CA LYS A 89 14.28 -0.14 23.46
C LYS A 89 13.52 -0.62 22.22
N LEU A 90 12.35 -0.04 21.93
CA LEU A 90 11.60 -0.35 20.72
C LEU A 90 12.36 0.04 19.43
N LEU A 91 13.09 1.14 19.45
CA LEU A 91 13.94 1.56 18.33
C LEU A 91 15.15 0.64 18.17
N ALA A 92 15.84 0.29 19.26
CA ALA A 92 16.97 -0.65 19.21
C ALA A 92 16.55 -2.06 18.73
N ALA A 93 15.35 -2.53 19.11
CA ALA A 93 14.82 -3.80 18.64
C ALA A 93 14.38 -3.79 17.16
N LYS A 94 14.12 -2.61 16.58
CA LYS A 94 13.84 -2.45 15.15
C LYS A 94 15.10 -2.53 14.30
N ASP A 95 16.22 -2.03 14.81
CA ASP A 95 17.51 -2.03 14.10
C ASP A 95 18.14 -3.43 14.03
N ASP A 96 17.82 -4.34 14.95
CA ASP A 96 18.34 -5.72 14.99
C ASP A 96 17.64 -6.67 13.99
N ARG A 97 16.61 -6.19 13.29
CA ARG A 97 15.85 -6.93 12.25
C ARG A 97 16.52 -6.78 10.88
N THR A 98 17.81 -7.06 10.78
CA THR A 98 18.59 -6.84 9.54
C THR A 98 18.35 -7.88 8.45
N ASP A 99 17.70 -9.02 8.73
CA ASP A 99 17.20 -9.94 7.69
C ASP A 99 15.79 -9.54 7.26
N THR A 100 15.69 -8.38 6.59
CA THR A 100 14.45 -8.00 5.92
C THR A 100 14.27 -8.90 4.70
N VAL A 101 13.26 -9.77 4.76
CA VAL A 101 12.94 -10.66 3.65
C VAL A 101 12.51 -9.83 2.43
N VAL A 102 13.20 -10.02 1.30
CA VAL A 102 12.85 -9.39 0.02
C VAL A 102 12.07 -10.38 -0.83
N MET A 103 10.86 -9.98 -1.24
CA MET A 103 10.00 -10.75 -2.14
C MET A 103 10.08 -10.11 -3.53
N ASN A 104 10.52 -10.89 -4.51
CA ASN A 104 10.86 -10.38 -5.84
C ASN A 104 10.17 -11.10 -7.00
N THR A 105 9.29 -12.04 -6.70
CA THR A 105 8.43 -12.72 -7.69
C THR A 105 6.98 -12.73 -7.25
N VAL A 106 6.06 -12.61 -8.20
CA VAL A 106 4.60 -12.67 -7.96
C VAL A 106 4.21 -14.05 -7.45
N GLU A 107 4.74 -15.12 -8.04
CA GLU A 107 4.47 -16.49 -7.59
C GLU A 107 4.97 -16.75 -6.16
N GLY A 108 6.15 -16.24 -5.81
CA GLY A 108 6.67 -16.35 -4.44
C GLY A 108 5.80 -15.60 -3.43
N LEU A 109 5.22 -14.47 -3.82
CA LEU A 109 4.29 -13.70 -2.99
C LEU A 109 2.96 -14.45 -2.79
N LYS A 110 2.42 -15.05 -3.86
CA LYS A 110 1.20 -15.88 -3.78
C LYS A 110 1.39 -17.09 -2.90
N ALA A 111 2.49 -17.82 -3.05
CA ALA A 111 2.79 -19.00 -2.24
C ALA A 111 2.79 -18.66 -0.75
N ARG A 112 3.44 -17.54 -0.37
CA ARG A 112 3.43 -17.05 1.02
C ARG A 112 2.02 -16.71 1.50
N LEU A 113 1.22 -16.04 0.69
CA LEU A 113 -0.16 -15.70 1.06
C LEU A 113 -1.02 -16.97 1.26
N GLN A 114 -0.82 -18.00 0.44
CA GLN A 114 -1.51 -19.28 0.60
C GLN A 114 -1.07 -20.00 1.88
N GLU A 115 0.24 -20.07 2.15
CA GLU A 115 0.77 -20.64 3.40
C GLU A 115 0.22 -19.90 4.63
N GLN A 116 0.02 -18.58 4.54
CA GLN A 116 -0.59 -17.80 5.61
C GLN A 116 -2.07 -18.13 5.81
N ASP A 117 -2.85 -18.22 4.74
CA ASP A 117 -4.27 -18.58 4.80
C ASP A 117 -4.46 -19.98 5.44
N GLU A 118 -3.54 -20.91 5.16
CA GLU A 118 -3.55 -22.28 5.72
C GLU A 118 -3.07 -22.35 7.17
N SER A 119 -2.03 -21.60 7.52
CA SER A 119 -1.41 -21.63 8.86
C SER A 119 -2.12 -20.74 9.89
N GLY A 120 -2.96 -19.79 9.44
CA GLY A 120 -3.58 -18.78 10.30
C GLY A 120 -2.58 -17.83 10.97
N SER A 121 -1.32 -17.82 10.51
CA SER A 121 -0.19 -17.19 11.19
C SER A 121 0.29 -15.92 10.47
N GLY A 122 -0.02 -14.77 11.08
CA GLY A 122 0.70 -13.49 10.92
C GLY A 122 0.41 -12.72 9.63
N VAL A 123 1.09 -11.58 9.48
CA VAL A 123 1.04 -10.71 8.29
C VAL A 123 2.28 -10.99 7.44
N VAL A 124 2.14 -11.14 6.12
CA VAL A 124 3.31 -11.17 5.21
C VAL A 124 4.12 -9.91 5.46
N SER A 125 5.35 -10.08 5.96
CA SER A 125 6.26 -8.99 6.31
C SER A 125 7.52 -9.11 5.46
N GLY A 126 7.99 -7.98 4.95
CA GLY A 126 9.16 -7.91 4.09
C GLY A 126 9.01 -6.82 3.04
N VAL A 127 10.09 -6.54 2.32
CA VAL A 127 10.09 -5.59 1.20
C VAL A 127 9.64 -6.33 -0.06
N ILE A 128 8.68 -5.75 -0.79
CA ILE A 128 8.32 -6.23 -2.12
C ILE A 128 9.13 -5.42 -3.13
N ARG A 129 9.93 -6.10 -3.95
CA ARG A 129 10.75 -5.50 -5.00
C ARG A 129 10.26 -6.00 -6.35
N MET A 130 9.81 -5.12 -7.23
CA MET A 130 9.22 -5.51 -8.53
C MET A 130 9.52 -4.46 -9.61
N ILE A 131 9.42 -4.83 -10.89
CA ILE A 131 9.49 -3.87 -12.01
C ILE A 131 8.09 -3.29 -12.23
N LEU A 132 7.97 -1.97 -12.26
CA LEU A 132 6.74 -1.29 -12.66
C LEU A 132 6.61 -1.27 -14.18
N ILE A 133 5.51 -1.80 -14.74
CA ILE A 133 5.28 -1.79 -16.19
C ILE A 133 4.42 -0.60 -16.60
N TRP A 134 3.29 -0.38 -15.94
CA TRP A 134 2.45 0.80 -16.20
C TRP A 134 1.65 1.22 -14.97
N VAL A 135 1.11 2.44 -15.06
CA VAL A 135 0.19 3.02 -14.09
C VAL A 135 -1.14 3.22 -14.79
N SER A 136 -2.25 2.85 -14.14
CA SER A 136 -3.58 3.19 -14.62
C SER A 136 -4.43 3.92 -13.59
N ASP A 137 -5.12 4.95 -14.06
CA ASP A 137 -6.07 5.72 -13.28
C ASP A 137 -7.38 4.96 -13.11
N HIS A 138 -7.92 5.01 -11.90
CA HIS A 138 -9.23 4.49 -11.59
C HIS A 138 -10.00 5.46 -10.72
N THR A 139 -11.32 5.40 -10.84
CA THR A 139 -12.23 6.13 -9.97
C THR A 139 -13.06 5.12 -9.20
N TYR A 140 -12.99 5.18 -7.87
CA TYR A 140 -13.87 4.42 -6.99
C TYR A 140 -14.80 5.37 -6.26
N LYS A 141 -16.08 5.36 -6.63
CA LYS A 141 -17.08 6.35 -6.18
C LYS A 141 -16.60 7.77 -6.50
N GLN A 142 -16.24 8.55 -5.49
CA GLN A 142 -15.75 9.93 -5.62
C GLN A 142 -14.21 10.03 -5.52
N TRP A 143 -13.52 8.92 -5.26
CA TRP A 143 -12.09 8.90 -5.00
C TRP A 143 -11.33 8.49 -6.25
N ASN A 144 -10.31 9.28 -6.59
CA ASN A 144 -9.33 8.89 -7.59
C ASN A 144 -8.23 8.07 -6.92
N LEU A 145 -7.88 6.97 -7.56
CA LEU A 145 -6.79 6.10 -7.16
C LEU A 145 -6.00 5.71 -8.38
N VAL A 146 -4.71 5.47 -8.19
CA VAL A 146 -3.85 4.91 -9.23
C VAL A 146 -3.51 3.48 -8.87
N ARG A 147 -3.37 2.68 -9.91
CA ARG A 147 -2.96 1.29 -9.81
C ARG A 147 -1.63 1.13 -10.50
N LEU A 148 -0.66 0.64 -9.75
CA LEU A 148 0.62 0.20 -10.27
C LEU A 148 0.50 -1.27 -10.68
N HIS A 149 0.97 -1.60 -11.87
CA HIS A 149 1.01 -2.96 -12.40
C HIS A 149 2.47 -3.40 -12.48
N LEU A 150 2.82 -4.39 -11.66
CA LEU A 150 4.20 -4.79 -11.44
C LEU A 150 4.45 -6.26 -11.80
N VAL A 151 5.63 -6.55 -12.34
CA VAL A 151 6.16 -7.90 -12.59
C VAL A 151 7.39 -8.19 -11.74
N ASP A 152 7.76 -9.46 -11.73
CA ASP A 152 8.98 -9.99 -11.13
C ASP A 152 10.20 -9.08 -11.37
N ALA A 153 10.97 -8.84 -10.30
CA ALA A 153 12.10 -7.92 -10.33
C ALA A 153 13.21 -8.31 -11.33
N ASN A 154 13.26 -9.58 -11.70
CA ASN A 154 14.29 -10.17 -12.54
C ASN A 154 13.75 -10.57 -13.93
N ALA A 155 12.57 -10.09 -14.32
CA ALA A 155 11.99 -10.38 -15.63
C ALA A 155 12.98 -9.94 -16.73
N PRO A 156 13.43 -10.85 -17.62
CA PRO A 156 14.44 -10.54 -18.63
C PRO A 156 13.89 -9.74 -19.82
N GLU A 157 12.57 -9.68 -19.98
CA GLU A 157 11.91 -9.02 -21.10
C GLU A 157 12.04 -7.50 -21.02
N SER A 158 12.06 -6.86 -22.20
CA SER A 158 12.06 -5.40 -22.27
C SER A 158 10.72 -4.82 -21.80
N LEU A 159 10.75 -3.59 -21.26
CA LEU A 159 9.52 -2.87 -20.92
C LEU A 159 8.54 -2.79 -22.12
N GLY A 160 9.07 -2.59 -23.33
CA GLY A 160 8.27 -2.50 -24.54
C GLY A 160 7.52 -3.79 -24.88
N ASP A 161 8.15 -4.95 -24.64
CA ASP A 161 7.51 -6.24 -24.87
C ASP A 161 6.52 -6.59 -23.74
N GLN A 162 6.87 -6.27 -22.49
CA GLN A 162 5.97 -6.40 -21.35
C GLN A 162 4.69 -5.58 -21.54
N LEU A 163 4.78 -4.35 -22.04
CA LEU A 163 3.61 -3.51 -22.34
C LEU A 163 2.71 -4.14 -23.41
N LYS A 164 3.29 -4.69 -24.48
CA LYS A 164 2.49 -5.36 -25.54
C LYS A 164 1.75 -6.60 -25.03
N VAL A 165 2.35 -7.33 -24.09
CA VAL A 165 1.76 -8.57 -23.57
C VAL A 165 0.72 -8.28 -22.49
N PHE A 166 0.99 -7.33 -21.60
CA PHE A 166 0.15 -7.12 -20.41
C PHE A 166 -0.77 -5.90 -20.52
N ARG A 167 -0.34 -4.81 -21.15
CA ARG A 167 -1.13 -3.57 -21.19
C ARG A 167 -2.05 -3.51 -22.40
N ASP A 168 -1.55 -3.83 -23.59
CA ASP A 168 -2.32 -3.69 -24.83
C ASP A 168 -3.62 -4.53 -24.83
N PRO A 169 -3.62 -5.81 -24.38
CA PRO A 169 -4.84 -6.60 -24.28
C PRO A 169 -5.58 -6.47 -22.93
N TYR A 170 -5.19 -5.52 -22.07
CA TYR A 170 -5.66 -5.47 -20.68
C TYR A 170 -7.18 -5.39 -20.56
N GLU A 171 -7.85 -4.55 -21.35
CA GLU A 171 -9.31 -4.40 -21.26
C GLU A 171 -10.06 -5.71 -21.51
N GLU A 172 -9.56 -6.52 -22.45
CA GLU A 172 -10.18 -7.78 -22.86
C GLU A 172 -9.81 -8.96 -21.95
N SER A 173 -8.66 -8.90 -21.29
CA SER A 173 -8.08 -10.03 -20.53
C SER A 173 -7.57 -9.65 -19.13
N HIS A 174 -8.12 -8.58 -18.54
CA HIS A 174 -7.67 -8.05 -17.24
C HIS A 174 -7.67 -9.10 -16.13
N MET A 175 -8.62 -10.04 -16.12
CA MET A 175 -8.66 -11.09 -15.10
C MET A 175 -7.44 -12.00 -15.15
N ASP A 176 -7.07 -12.46 -16.34
CA ASP A 176 -5.92 -13.34 -16.56
C ASP A 176 -4.61 -12.57 -16.36
N ILE A 177 -4.56 -11.32 -16.81
CA ILE A 177 -3.37 -10.47 -16.65
C ILE A 177 -3.15 -10.13 -15.17
N ASP A 178 -4.16 -9.65 -14.45
CA ASP A 178 -4.05 -9.34 -13.00
C ASP A 178 -3.72 -10.60 -12.19
N SER A 179 -3.97 -11.81 -12.73
CA SER A 179 -3.53 -13.04 -12.10
C SER A 179 -2.02 -13.26 -12.21
N LEU A 180 -1.35 -12.70 -13.21
CA LEU A 180 0.08 -12.84 -13.45
C LEU A 180 0.91 -11.69 -12.85
N LEU A 181 0.24 -10.61 -12.45
CA LEU A 181 0.87 -9.39 -11.96
C LEU A 181 0.68 -9.20 -10.45
N LEU A 182 1.54 -8.37 -9.87
CA LEU A 182 1.24 -7.71 -8.61
C LEU A 182 0.57 -6.37 -8.92
N THR A 183 -0.55 -6.13 -8.25
CA THR A 183 -1.33 -4.90 -8.41
C THR A 183 -1.32 -4.09 -7.12
N ALA A 184 -0.69 -2.91 -7.12
CA ALA A 184 -0.63 -2.02 -5.96
C ALA A 184 -1.52 -0.79 -6.15
N THR A 185 -2.46 -0.59 -5.23
CA THR A 185 -3.35 0.58 -5.23
C THR A 185 -2.78 1.70 -4.36
N LEU A 186 -2.65 2.90 -4.94
CA LEU A 186 -2.29 4.13 -4.23
C LEU A 186 -3.48 5.08 -4.21
N TRP A 187 -3.74 5.64 -3.04
CA TRP A 187 -4.80 6.62 -2.83
C TRP A 187 -4.26 8.05 -2.93
N ASN A 188 -5.08 8.98 -3.42
CA ASN A 188 -4.78 10.42 -3.48
C ASN A 188 -3.50 10.75 -4.26
N VAL A 189 -3.25 9.99 -5.32
CA VAL A 189 -2.13 10.19 -6.24
C VAL A 189 -2.71 10.25 -7.65
N GLU A 190 -2.18 11.15 -8.47
CA GLU A 190 -2.51 11.25 -9.89
C GLU A 190 -1.44 10.50 -10.71
N SER A 191 -1.83 9.76 -11.75
CA SER A 191 -0.90 8.96 -12.55
C SER A 191 0.20 9.78 -13.22
N GLY A 192 -0.10 11.04 -13.54
CA GLY A 192 0.84 11.99 -14.16
C GLY A 192 1.75 12.72 -13.17
N SER A 193 1.66 12.43 -11.87
CA SER A 193 2.53 13.07 -10.87
C SER A 193 3.99 12.61 -11.05
N GLU A 194 4.92 13.56 -11.07
CA GLU A 194 6.37 13.28 -11.09
C GLU A 194 6.86 12.48 -9.86
N LEU A 195 6.03 12.41 -8.82
CA LEU A 195 6.31 11.63 -7.62
C LEU A 195 6.05 10.13 -7.84
N VAL A 196 5.31 9.75 -8.89
CA VAL A 196 5.05 8.33 -9.19
C VAL A 196 6.27 7.76 -9.94
N PRO A 197 6.74 6.55 -9.58
CA PRO A 197 7.81 5.89 -10.33
C PRO A 197 7.45 5.78 -11.82
N PRO A 198 8.37 6.13 -12.73
CA PRO A 198 8.12 5.93 -14.15
C PRO A 198 8.17 4.42 -14.51
N PRO A 199 7.41 4.00 -15.53
CA PRO A 199 7.53 2.66 -16.13
C PRO A 199 8.97 2.22 -16.37
N GLY A 200 9.27 0.96 -16.09
CA GLY A 200 10.59 0.32 -16.19
C GLY A 200 11.42 0.39 -14.90
N CYS A 201 11.02 1.20 -13.90
CA CYS A 201 11.76 1.27 -12.64
C CYS A 201 11.56 0.00 -11.80
N ILE A 202 12.62 -0.37 -11.07
CA ILE A 202 12.51 -1.30 -9.96
C ILE A 202 11.99 -0.53 -8.75
N VAL A 203 10.84 -0.95 -8.24
CA VAL A 203 10.14 -0.35 -7.10
C VAL A 203 10.27 -1.26 -5.89
N ASP A 204 10.78 -0.72 -4.80
CA ASP A 204 10.77 -1.31 -3.46
C ASP A 204 9.59 -0.74 -2.66
N ILE A 205 8.65 -1.60 -2.28
CA ILE A 205 7.51 -1.29 -1.41
C ILE A 205 7.83 -1.82 -0.02
N LYS A 206 8.12 -0.91 0.91
CA LYS A 206 8.63 -1.24 2.26
C LYS A 206 7.51 -1.51 3.26
N GLU A 207 6.39 -0.85 3.07
CA GLU A 207 5.19 -1.01 3.89
C GLU A 207 3.97 -1.06 2.97
N TYR A 208 3.04 -1.95 3.31
CA TYR A 208 1.79 -2.14 2.57
C TYR A 208 0.72 -2.65 3.54
N SER A 209 -0.52 -2.56 3.08
CA SER A 209 -1.71 -3.01 3.76
C SER A 209 -2.61 -3.76 2.78
N ASN A 210 -3.55 -4.56 3.29
CA ASN A 210 -4.48 -5.33 2.46
C ASN A 210 -3.80 -6.19 1.38
N LEU A 211 -2.57 -6.66 1.63
CA LEU A 211 -1.92 -7.62 0.75
C LEU A 211 -2.67 -8.96 0.86
N ARG A 212 -3.26 -9.41 -0.25
CA ARG A 212 -4.07 -10.65 -0.30
C ARG A 212 -4.25 -11.15 -1.73
N LEU A 213 -4.78 -12.37 -1.84
CA LEU A 213 -5.26 -12.93 -3.10
C LEU A 213 -6.74 -12.61 -3.30
N TYR A 214 -7.05 -11.78 -4.28
CA TYR A 214 -8.42 -11.54 -4.74
C TYR A 214 -8.81 -12.61 -5.76
N GLY A 215 -10.02 -13.17 -5.62
CA GLY A 215 -10.48 -14.26 -6.49
C GLY A 215 -9.56 -15.50 -6.45
N LYS A 216 -8.76 -15.67 -5.39
CA LYS A 216 -7.72 -16.69 -5.20
C LYS A 216 -6.49 -16.61 -6.13
N THR A 217 -6.50 -15.75 -7.14
CA THR A 217 -5.44 -15.72 -8.16
C THR A 217 -4.74 -14.37 -8.26
N GLN A 218 -5.43 -13.26 -8.01
CA GLN A 218 -4.90 -11.92 -8.22
C GLN A 218 -4.22 -11.40 -6.97
N CYS A 219 -2.92 -11.10 -7.07
CA CYS A 219 -2.17 -10.56 -5.93
C CYS A 219 -2.33 -9.04 -5.87
N GLN A 220 -3.00 -8.54 -4.83
CA GLN A 220 -3.28 -7.11 -4.69
C GLN A 220 -2.85 -6.58 -3.34
N LEU A 221 -2.37 -5.33 -3.31
CA LEU A 221 -2.05 -4.61 -2.07
C LEU A 221 -2.46 -3.14 -2.14
N THR A 222 -2.46 -2.48 -0.99
CA THR A 222 -2.60 -1.03 -0.85
C THR A 222 -1.35 -0.45 -0.21
N ALA A 223 -0.81 0.64 -0.77
CA ALA A 223 0.37 1.30 -0.24
C ALA A 223 0.26 2.82 -0.36
N ARG A 224 1.19 3.54 0.29
CA ARG A 224 1.39 4.98 0.14
C ARG A 224 2.68 5.23 -0.61
N LEU A 225 2.73 6.34 -1.35
CA LEU A 225 3.93 6.72 -2.10
C LEU A 225 5.15 6.92 -1.19
N SER A 226 4.96 7.43 0.03
CA SER A 226 6.01 7.59 1.04
C SER A 226 6.63 6.27 1.53
N GLN A 227 5.98 5.14 1.27
CA GLN A 227 6.44 3.79 1.64
C GLN A 227 7.20 3.11 0.49
N MET A 228 7.39 3.83 -0.62
CA MET A 228 8.07 3.33 -1.81
C MET A 228 9.41 4.03 -2.02
N SER A 229 10.34 3.30 -2.59
CA SER A 229 11.55 3.85 -3.20
C SER A 229 11.79 3.14 -4.52
N TRP A 230 12.38 3.82 -5.48
CA TRP A 230 12.66 3.22 -6.78
C TRP A 230 14.01 3.64 -7.32
N ILE A 231 14.58 2.77 -8.14
CA ILE A 231 15.82 3.02 -8.87
C ILE A 231 15.47 3.01 -10.34
N GLY A 232 15.84 4.08 -11.05
CA GLY A 232 15.63 4.17 -12.49
C GLY A 232 16.42 3.07 -13.20
N GLN A 233 15.75 2.34 -14.10
CA GLN A 233 16.48 1.65 -15.16
C GLN A 233 17.08 2.75 -16.04
N LYS A 234 18.40 2.88 -16.02
CA LYS A 234 19.10 3.52 -17.13
C LYS A 234 18.83 2.64 -18.34
N LEU A 235 18.02 3.16 -19.27
CA LEU A 235 17.89 2.67 -20.65
C LEU A 235 19.29 2.45 -21.26
#